data_AF-A0A2N7XTE5-F1
#
_entry.id   AF-A0A2N7XTE5-F1
#
_cell.length_a   1.000
_cell.length_b   1.000
_cell.length_c   1.000
_cell.angle_alpha   90.00
_cell.angle_beta   90.00
_cell.angle_gamma   90.00
#
_symmetry.space_group_name_H-M   'P 1'
#
loop_
_entity.id
_entity.type
_entity.pdbx_description
1 polymer ?
#
loop_
_entity_poly.entity_id
_entity_poly.type
_entity_poly.pdbx_seq_one_letter_code
_entity_poly.pdbx_strand_id
1 'polypeptide(L)'
;TIMIFFVAMPLVAGMMNFILPLQLGVRDVAFPTMNSVSFWLTASGALLINVSLFIGEFARTGWLAYPPLSELQYSPGVGVDYYLW
;
A
#
# COMPACT_ATOMS: atom_id res chain seq x y z
N THR A 1 5.73 -6.10 4.45
CA THR A 1 4.97 -5.25 3.52
C THR A 1 3.52 -5.08 3.95
N ILE A 2 2.71 -6.15 4.04
CA ILE A 2 1.27 -6.06 4.38
C ILE A 2 1.00 -5.36 5.72
N MET A 3 1.62 -5.79 6.81
CA MET A 3 1.31 -5.25 8.15
C MET A 3 1.61 -3.75 8.30
N ILE A 4 2.68 -3.24 7.70
CA ILE A 4 3.05 -1.83 7.82
C ILE A 4 2.23 -1.00 6.82
N PHE A 5 2.30 -1.33 5.53
CA PHE A 5 1.73 -0.50 4.48
C PHE A 5 0.21 -0.64 4.30
N PHE A 6 -0.35 -1.81 4.61
CA PHE A 6 -1.77 -2.10 4.33
C PHE A 6 -2.60 -2.38 5.58
N VAL A 7 -1.99 -2.43 6.77
CA VAL A 7 -2.72 -2.53 8.04
C VAL A 7 -2.49 -1.27 8.89
N ALA A 8 -1.25 -1.02 9.31
CA ALA A 8 -0.96 0.11 10.21
C ALA A 8 -1.24 1.47 9.56
N MET A 9 -0.69 1.71 8.37
CA MET A 9 -0.84 3.01 7.68
C MET A 9 -2.31 3.34 7.33
N PRO A 10 -3.10 2.44 6.71
CA PRO A 10 -4.48 2.75 6.36
C PRO A 10 -5.38 2.86 7.60
N LEU A 11 -5.10 2.11 8.67
CA LEU A 11 -5.83 2.23 9.92
C LEU A 11 -5.66 3.63 10.53
N VAL A 12 -4.41 4.10 10.64
CA VAL A 12 -4.12 5.44 11.18
C VAL A 12 -4.70 6.52 10.26
N ALA A 13 -4.53 6.40 8.95
CA ALA A 13 -5.10 7.35 7.98
C ALA A 13 -6.64 7.36 8.02
N GLY A 14 -7.28 6.19 8.16
CA GLY A 14 -8.74 6.07 8.30
C GLY A 14 -9.26 6.70 9.58
N MET A 15 -8.58 6.47 10.70
CA MET A 15 -8.91 7.13 11.97
C MET A 15 -8.77 8.66 11.88
N MET A 16 -7.70 9.16 11.28
CA MET A 16 -7.51 10.60 11.08
C MET A 16 -8.60 11.21 10.20
N ASN A 17 -8.98 10.53 9.12
CA ASN A 17 -10.07 10.96 8.24
C ASN A 17 -11.41 11.10 8.94
N PHE A 18 -11.68 10.27 9.96
CA PHE A 18 -12.91 10.34 10.74
C PHE A 18 -12.82 11.35 11.88
N ILE A 19 -11.74 11.31 12.67
CA ILE A 19 -11.63 12.06 13.94
C ILE A 19 -11.26 13.53 13.70
N LEU A 20 -10.37 13.85 12.76
CA LEU A 20 -9.85 15.22 12.60
C LEU A 20 -10.94 16.23 12.20
N PRO A 21 -11.83 15.96 11.22
CA PRO A 21 -12.89 16.91 10.88
C PRO A 21 -13.81 17.20 12.07
N LEU A 22 -14.13 16.16 12.85
CA LEU A 22 -14.97 16.26 14.04
C LEU A 22 -14.30 17.09 15.15
N GLN A 23 -12.99 16.89 15.38
CA GLN A 23 -12.24 17.66 16.38
C GLN A 23 -12.10 19.15 16.00
N LEU A 24 -11.99 19.45 14.70
CA LEU A 24 -11.86 20.81 14.19
C LEU A 24 -13.22 21.52 13.98
N GLY A 25 -14.34 20.80 14.14
CA GLY A 25 -15.68 21.34 13.90
C GLY A 25 -15.96 21.68 12.44
N VAL A 26 -15.20 21.11 11.51
CA VAL A 26 -15.37 21.30 10.06
C VAL A 26 -16.18 20.17 9.45
N ARG A 27 -16.87 20.46 8.35
CA ARG A 27 -17.76 19.48 7.69
C ARG A 27 -17.00 18.37 6.95
N ASP A 28 -15.84 18.68 6.41
CA ASP A 28 -15.07 17.76 5.57
C ASP A 28 -13.58 18.17 5.53
N VAL A 29 -12.74 17.33 4.95
CA VAL A 29 -11.34 17.60 4.67
C VAL A 29 -11.18 18.65 3.55
N ALA A 30 -10.02 19.29 3.46
CA ALA A 30 -9.76 20.36 2.50
C ALA A 30 -9.97 19.93 1.03
N PHE A 31 -9.70 18.67 0.69
CA PHE A 31 -9.85 18.13 -0.67
C PHE A 31 -10.59 16.76 -0.65
N PRO A 32 -11.94 16.77 -0.63
CA PRO A 32 -12.73 15.54 -0.49
C PRO A 32 -12.53 14.53 -1.63
N THR A 33 -12.42 15.02 -2.87
CA THR A 33 -12.22 14.17 -4.05
C THR A 33 -10.86 13.50 -4.03
N MET A 34 -9.81 14.24 -3.66
CA MET A 34 -8.44 13.72 -3.55
C MET A 34 -8.33 12.68 -2.43
N ASN A 35 -9.08 12.87 -1.33
CA ASN A 35 -9.14 11.89 -0.25
C ASN A 35 -9.77 10.56 -0.70
N SER A 36 -10.84 10.61 -1.51
CA SER A 36 -11.41 9.40 -2.12
C SER A 36 -10.42 8.72 -3.08
N VAL A 37 -9.69 9.48 -3.89
CA VAL A 37 -8.63 8.93 -4.77
C VAL A 37 -7.53 8.25 -3.93
N SER A 38 -7.10 8.87 -2.84
CA SER A 38 -6.09 8.28 -1.93
C SER A 38 -6.53 6.94 -1.36
N PHE A 39 -7.81 6.83 -0.95
CA PHE A 39 -8.38 5.55 -0.52
C PHE A 39 -8.32 4.50 -1.63
N TRP A 40 -8.74 4.83 -2.86
CA TRP A 40 -8.75 3.89 -3.97
C TRP A 40 -7.36 3.46 -4.41
N LEU A 41 -6.37 4.35 -4.38
CA LEU A 41 -4.97 4.01 -4.65
C LEU A 41 -4.42 3.02 -3.62
N THR A 42 -4.76 3.22 -2.35
CA THR A 42 -4.38 2.30 -1.28
C THR A 42 -5.05 0.94 -1.46
N ALA A 43 -6.33 0.93 -1.83
CA ALA A 43 -7.09 -0.29 -2.09
C ALA A 43 -6.56 -1.04 -3.33
N SER A 44 -6.20 -0.34 -4.41
CA SER A 44 -5.62 -0.97 -5.60
C SER A 44 -4.24 -1.56 -5.35
N GLY A 45 -3.38 -0.89 -4.57
CA GLY A 45 -2.09 -1.45 -4.16
C GLY A 45 -2.25 -2.69 -3.27
N ALA A 46 -3.22 -2.66 -2.34
CA ALA A 46 -3.54 -3.82 -1.52
C ALA A 46 -4.03 -4.99 -2.37
N LEU A 47 -4.89 -4.70 -3.35
CA LEU A 47 -5.41 -5.71 -4.27
C LEU A 47 -4.30 -6.31 -5.12
N LEU A 48 -3.40 -5.49 -5.68
CA LEU A 48 -2.28 -5.95 -6.50
C LEU A 48 -1.38 -6.95 -5.74
N ILE A 49 -1.04 -6.62 -4.49
CA ILE A 49 -0.23 -7.53 -3.65
C ILE A 49 -1.00 -8.81 -3.32
N ASN A 50 -2.31 -8.75 -3.08
CA ASN A 50 -3.10 -9.96 -2.83
C ASN A 50 -3.29 -10.81 -4.11
N VAL A 51 -3.30 -10.21 -5.30
CA VAL A 51 -3.35 -10.95 -6.57
C VAL A 51 -2.09 -11.82 -6.75
N SER A 52 -0.93 -11.37 -6.25
CA SER A 52 0.31 -12.17 -6.29
C SER A 52 0.21 -13.53 -5.56
N LEU A 53 -0.77 -13.71 -4.67
CA LEU A 53 -1.04 -14.99 -4.01
C LEU A 53 -1.68 -16.03 -4.94
N PHE A 54 -2.39 -15.58 -5.97
CA PHE A 54 -3.12 -16.43 -6.90
C PHE A 54 -2.46 -16.51 -8.28
N ILE A 55 -1.82 -15.41 -8.72
CA ILE A 55 -1.22 -15.29 -10.06
C ILE A 55 0.23 -14.83 -9.91
N GLY A 56 1.17 -15.75 -10.15
CA GLY A 56 2.61 -15.49 -10.02
C GLY A 56 3.13 -15.83 -8.62
N GLU A 57 4.14 -15.07 -8.17
CA GLU A 57 4.74 -15.21 -6.85
C GLU A 57 5.05 -13.82 -6.28
N PHE A 58 5.11 -13.68 -4.95
CA PHE A 58 5.52 -12.43 -4.28
C PHE A 58 7.04 -12.34 -4.08
N ALA A 59 7.56 -11.12 -3.87
CA ALA A 59 8.98 -10.87 -3.64
C ALA A 59 9.56 -11.71 -2.49
N ARG A 60 10.68 -12.41 -2.76
CA ARG A 60 11.43 -13.20 -1.77
C ARG A 60 12.61 -12.44 -1.14
N THR A 61 12.70 -11.15 -1.41
CA THR A 61 13.85 -10.28 -1.04
C THR A 61 13.64 -9.53 0.28
N GLY A 62 12.57 -9.87 1.00
CA GLY A 62 12.14 -9.17 2.21
C GLY A 62 11.41 -7.86 1.91
N TRP A 63 10.96 -7.18 2.96
CA TRP A 63 10.11 -5.99 2.84
C TRP A 63 10.84 -4.69 2.46
N LEU A 64 12.16 -4.73 2.28
CA LEU A 64 12.97 -3.57 1.85
C LEU A 64 13.61 -3.78 0.47
N ALA A 65 13.45 -4.97 -0.12
CA ALA A 65 13.96 -5.32 -1.45
C ALA A 65 15.41 -4.85 -1.71
N TYR A 66 16.34 -5.18 -0.82
CA TYR A 66 17.73 -4.73 -0.89
C TYR A 66 18.47 -5.25 -2.14
N PRO A 67 19.22 -4.39 -2.85
CA PRO A 67 20.23 -4.83 -3.80
C PRO A 67 21.38 -5.58 -3.07
N PRO A 68 22.02 -6.58 -3.70
CA PRO A 68 21.79 -7.05 -5.06
C PRO A 68 20.66 -8.09 -5.18
N LEU A 69 20.05 -8.51 -4.06
CA LEU A 69 19.10 -9.62 -4.04
C LEU A 69 17.82 -9.35 -4.85
N SER A 70 17.42 -8.08 -4.99
CA SER A 70 16.30 -7.63 -5.84
C SER A 70 16.63 -7.47 -7.31
N GLU A 71 17.88 -7.64 -7.73
CA GLU A 71 18.27 -7.53 -9.13
C GLU A 71 17.88 -8.79 -9.91
N LEU A 72 17.68 -8.63 -11.23
CA LEU A 72 17.29 -9.72 -12.15
C LEU A 72 18.23 -10.93 -12.11
N GLN A 73 19.49 -10.74 -11.74
CA GLN A 73 20.46 -11.82 -11.62
C GLN A 73 20.12 -12.79 -10.47
N TYR A 74 19.58 -12.28 -9.37
CA TYR A 74 19.26 -13.06 -8.16
C TYR A 74 17.76 -13.31 -7.99
N SER A 75 16.91 -12.45 -8.54
CA SER A 75 15.45 -12.57 -8.51
C SER A 75 14.83 -12.31 -9.89
N PRO A 76 14.93 -13.26 -10.84
CA PRO A 76 14.43 -13.10 -12.21
C PRO A 76 12.90 -13.20 -12.35
N GLY A 77 12.19 -13.55 -11.27
CA GLY A 77 10.74 -13.71 -11.29
C GLY A 77 9.98 -12.40 -11.09
N VAL A 78 8.68 -12.43 -11.38
CA VAL A 78 7.75 -11.26 -11.30
C VAL A 78 7.46 -10.77 -9.88
N GLY A 79 7.98 -11.43 -8.85
CA GLY A 79 7.64 -11.10 -7.46
C GLY A 79 8.18 -9.75 -6.99
N VAL A 80 9.35 -9.35 -7.48
CA VAL A 80 9.89 -8.01 -7.20
C VAL A 80 9.05 -6.94 -7.89
N ASP A 81 8.51 -7.23 -9.08
CA ASP A 81 7.61 -6.32 -9.79
C ASP A 81 6.33 -6.08 -8.98
N TYR A 82 5.70 -7.13 -8.44
CA TYR A 82 4.54 -6.99 -7.54
C TYR A 82 4.81 -6.16 -6.27
N TYR A 83 6.06 -6.09 -5.83
CA TYR A 83 6.45 -5.25 -4.69
C TYR A 83 6.74 -3.80 -5.11
N LEU A 84 7.14 -3.58 -6.36
CA LEU A 84 7.51 -2.28 -6.90
C LEU A 84 6.31 -1.42 -7.31
N TRP A 85 5.29 -2.05 -7.90
CA TRP A 85 4.05 -1.41 -8.38
C TRP A 85 3.00 -1.27 -7.27
#